data_AF-A0A7Y7ZFT6-F1
#
_entry.id   AF-A0A7Y7ZFT6-F1
#
_cell.length_a   1.000
_cell.length_b   1.000
_cell.length_c   1.000
_cell.angle_alpha   90.00
_cell.angle_beta   90.00
_cell.angle_gamma   90.00
#
_symmetry.space_group_name_H-M   'P 1'
#
loop_
_entity.id
_entity.type
_entity.pdbx_description
1 polymer ?
#
loop_
_entity_poly.entity_id
_entity_poly.type
_entity_poly.pdbx_seq_one_letter_code
_entity_poly.pdbx_strand_id
1 'polypeptide(L)'
;MTLYTNDYLEYYLTLVGWIINNGIWDMISDTGLFALPFIIIVAREWIKVRGEGADEGNKGVLSLARIETQLYVGYVVVSLCAVPAISVGFDTLQFDQARGKQCQLLTPAPSETGWNTTFSSLAGKSAKVPVWWALVHALSKGLNSGAVAAIPCGTDLRQMRMEVDAMRIGNPLLAQEVADFTHDCFGPSRARLFMRQPDIGSIATDQKALQDLNWIGSHYLLNTAGYYDTDYSRTPRTSWPYDTKRDDGMPQVTGGGGYPTCKQWWSDGSIGLRDRLKAQVDPSLLNQFLGWAKWLSQEEVTDSMIRQLVSPSSQVNGDVYTDYGGQIDGTVWNGLARAGGTLGVAVGSLAFFPAMDMVRQALPMVVAFLKMAMVICIPLALIIGAYQLKVAMTMSVTMFALIFVDFWFQLARWVDSTIIDVLYGSGSPHLSFDPVMGLNTTTQDAILNFVMGSMFIILPTFWVLALGWAGVQTGTILSGLSEGTGAVQRAGQKAGNLVEGGVKSVAGGASKS
;
A
#
# COMPACT_ATOMS: atom_id res chain seq x y z
N MET A 1 18.23 11.38 25.50
CA MET A 1 18.12 11.12 24.05
C MET A 1 16.68 10.78 23.75
N THR A 2 16.13 11.35 22.67
CA THR A 2 14.80 11.02 22.15
C THR A 2 14.93 9.94 21.07
N LEU A 3 13.97 9.04 20.98
CA LEU A 3 13.88 8.06 19.89
C LEU A 3 12.85 8.55 18.88
N TYR A 4 13.20 8.45 17.60
CA TYR A 4 12.35 8.87 16.48
C TYR A 4 11.75 7.67 15.75
N THR A 5 10.51 7.84 15.30
CA THR A 5 9.78 6.86 14.47
C THR A 5 9.02 7.57 13.36
N ASN A 6 8.89 6.90 12.21
CA ASN A 6 8.32 7.51 11.00
C ASN A 6 6.92 6.98 10.67
N ASP A 7 6.49 5.92 11.34
CA ASP A 7 5.20 5.25 11.12
C ASP A 7 4.49 5.00 12.47
N TYR A 8 3.16 5.03 12.47
CA TYR A 8 2.33 4.81 13.66
C TYR A 8 2.51 3.41 14.22
N LEU A 9 2.60 2.41 13.34
CA LEU A 9 2.83 1.03 13.75
C LEU A 9 4.24 0.89 14.35
N GLU A 10 5.26 1.46 13.71
CA GLU A 10 6.62 1.46 14.25
C GLU A 10 6.70 2.15 15.62
N TYR A 11 6.00 3.27 15.81
CA TYR A 11 5.89 3.96 17.09
C TYR A 11 5.39 3.05 18.20
N TYR A 12 4.31 2.30 17.95
CA TYR A 12 3.78 1.32 18.89
C TYR A 12 4.75 0.16 19.15
N LEU A 13 5.19 -0.51 18.07
CA LEU A 13 5.95 -1.74 18.16
C LEU A 13 7.36 -1.51 18.74
N THR A 14 7.95 -0.33 18.55
CA THR A 14 9.24 0.01 19.15
C THR A 14 9.15 0.02 20.68
N LEU A 15 8.10 0.61 21.24
CA LEU A 15 7.90 0.60 22.70
C LEU A 15 7.65 -0.81 23.21
N VAL A 16 6.75 -1.57 22.56
CA VAL A 16 6.46 -2.97 22.91
C VAL A 16 7.73 -3.82 22.90
N GLY A 17 8.56 -3.68 21.85
CA GLY A 17 9.82 -4.41 21.71
C GLY A 17 10.78 -4.16 22.87
N TRP A 18 10.91 -2.90 23.31
CA TRP A 18 11.76 -2.56 24.44
C TRP A 18 11.18 -3.02 25.79
N ILE A 19 9.86 -2.97 25.99
CA ILE A 19 9.22 -3.52 27.20
C ILE A 19 9.53 -5.01 27.34
N ILE A 20 9.39 -5.78 26.26
CA ILE A 20 9.68 -7.22 26.26
C ILE A 20 11.18 -7.46 26.45
N ASN A 21 12.04 -6.66 25.79
CA ASN A 21 13.49 -6.73 25.95
C ASN A 21 13.91 -6.54 27.42
N ASN A 22 13.34 -5.55 28.12
CA ASN A 22 13.60 -5.35 29.55
C ASN A 22 13.18 -6.56 30.37
N GLY A 23 11.99 -7.13 30.14
CA GLY A 23 11.55 -8.33 30.84
C GLY A 23 12.49 -9.53 30.63
N ILE A 24 13.03 -9.71 29.42
CA ILE A 24 14.02 -10.76 29.13
C ILE A 24 15.34 -10.48 29.85
N TRP A 25 15.81 -9.23 29.83
CA TRP A 25 17.05 -8.85 30.52
C TRP A 25 16.95 -8.98 32.04
N ASP A 26 15.81 -8.60 32.63
CA ASP A 26 15.56 -8.74 34.07
C ASP A 26 15.59 -10.23 34.46
N MET A 27 14.94 -11.10 33.68
CA MET A 27 15.02 -12.56 33.87
C MET A 27 16.47 -13.09 33.78
N ILE A 28 17.26 -12.61 32.81
CA ILE A 28 18.69 -12.97 32.66
C ILE A 28 19.51 -12.51 33.87
N SER A 29 19.22 -11.33 34.38
CA SER A 29 19.90 -10.75 35.55
C SER A 29 19.57 -11.54 36.81
N ASP A 30 18.28 -11.82 37.04
CA ASP A 30 17.79 -12.53 38.22
C ASP A 30 18.27 -13.98 38.28
N THR A 31 18.38 -14.64 37.14
CA THR A 31 18.91 -16.02 37.03
C THR A 31 20.44 -16.09 37.10
N GLY A 32 21.14 -14.96 37.05
CA GLY A 32 22.60 -14.91 36.97
C GLY A 32 23.16 -15.37 35.62
N LEU A 33 22.31 -15.59 34.62
CA LEU A 33 22.72 -16.05 33.29
C LEU A 33 23.66 -15.06 32.59
N PHE A 34 23.60 -13.78 32.96
CA PHE A 34 24.51 -12.76 32.45
C PHE A 34 25.99 -13.09 32.71
N ALA A 35 26.32 -13.87 33.76
CA ALA A 35 27.69 -14.24 34.12
C ALA A 35 28.24 -15.41 33.30
N LEU A 36 27.37 -16.25 32.71
CA LEU A 36 27.74 -17.47 31.99
C LEU A 36 28.67 -17.19 30.79
N PRO A 37 28.44 -16.18 29.95
CA PRO A 37 29.38 -15.77 28.90
C PRO A 37 30.82 -15.52 29.38
N PHE A 38 31.00 -14.89 30.54
CA PHE A 38 32.32 -14.59 31.08
C PHE A 38 33.07 -15.87 31.48
N ILE A 39 32.35 -16.84 32.04
CA ILE A 39 32.91 -18.17 32.34
C ILE A 39 33.33 -18.88 31.05
N ILE A 40 32.49 -18.80 30.00
CA ILE A 40 32.80 -19.38 28.68
C ILE A 40 34.05 -18.75 28.07
N ILE A 41 34.21 -17.42 28.16
CA ILE A 41 35.40 -16.70 27.68
C ILE A 41 36.67 -17.27 28.33
N VAL A 42 36.69 -17.37 29.66
CA VAL A 42 37.84 -17.88 30.42
C VAL A 42 38.15 -19.33 30.04
N ALA A 43 37.14 -20.20 30.02
CA ALA A 43 37.30 -21.61 29.68
C ALA A 43 37.81 -21.79 28.24
N ARG A 44 37.27 -21.03 27.28
CA ARG A 44 37.66 -21.09 25.86
C ARG A 44 39.12 -20.70 25.68
N GLU A 45 39.58 -19.63 26.31
CA GLU A 45 40.97 -19.20 26.19
C GLU A 45 41.93 -20.18 26.86
N TRP A 46 41.56 -20.77 28.01
CA TRP A 46 42.35 -21.84 28.63
C TRP A 46 42.50 -23.07 27.73
N ILE A 47 41.43 -23.52 27.09
CA ILE A 47 41.50 -24.66 26.15
C ILE A 47 42.38 -24.31 24.95
N LYS A 48 42.25 -23.09 24.41
CA LYS A 48 43.02 -22.62 23.26
C LYS A 48 44.52 -22.59 23.55
N VAL A 49 44.93 -22.02 24.68
CA VAL A 49 46.35 -21.94 25.07
C VAL A 49 46.94 -23.32 25.39
N ARG A 50 46.13 -24.27 25.86
CA ARG A 50 46.57 -25.67 26.02
C ARG A 50 46.87 -26.37 24.69
N GLY A 51 46.18 -25.97 23.61
CA GLY A 51 46.39 -26.50 22.26
C GLY A 51 47.56 -25.84 21.50
N GLU A 52 48.08 -24.72 21.99
CA GLU A 52 49.20 -24.00 21.36
C GLU A 52 50.55 -24.68 21.65
N GLY A 53 51.45 -24.67 20.65
CA GLY A 53 52.78 -25.32 20.70
C GLY A 53 53.75 -24.69 21.70
N ALA A 54 54.95 -25.25 21.83
CA ALA A 54 55.99 -24.70 22.72
C ALA A 54 56.59 -23.37 22.22
N ASP A 55 56.37 -23.03 20.95
CA ASP A 55 56.97 -21.87 20.27
C ASP A 55 56.33 -20.52 20.63
N GLU A 56 55.21 -20.52 21.37
CA GLU A 56 54.47 -19.31 21.78
C GLU A 56 54.97 -18.69 23.11
N GLY A 57 56.03 -19.25 23.72
CA GLY A 57 56.63 -18.72 24.94
C GLY A 57 55.84 -19.05 26.23
N ASN A 58 55.86 -18.13 27.21
CA ASN A 58 55.21 -18.36 28.51
C ASN A 58 53.68 -18.33 28.38
N LYS A 59 53.10 -19.52 28.27
CA LYS A 59 51.65 -19.76 28.13
C LYS A 59 50.81 -19.11 29.23
N GLY A 60 51.34 -19.02 30.46
CA GLY A 60 50.64 -18.40 31.59
C GLY A 60 50.40 -16.91 31.38
N VAL A 61 51.46 -16.16 31.07
CA VAL A 61 51.40 -14.71 30.88
C VAL A 61 50.59 -14.35 29.62
N LEU A 62 50.73 -15.13 28.55
CA LEU A 62 49.96 -14.92 27.32
C LEU A 62 48.46 -15.18 27.52
N SER A 63 48.10 -16.25 28.25
CA SER A 63 46.69 -16.55 28.55
C SER A 63 46.04 -15.45 29.41
N LEU A 64 46.78 -14.92 30.39
CA LEU A 64 46.27 -13.87 31.28
C LEU A 64 45.96 -12.59 30.49
N ALA A 65 46.90 -12.12 29.66
CA ALA A 65 46.72 -10.91 28.87
C ALA A 65 45.55 -11.02 27.87
N ARG A 66 45.36 -12.19 27.25
CA ARG A 66 44.23 -12.44 26.34
C ARG A 66 42.88 -12.49 27.07
N ILE A 67 42.81 -13.17 28.21
CA ILE A 67 41.61 -13.23 29.05
C ILE A 67 41.25 -11.82 29.54
N GLU A 68 42.23 -11.07 30.06
CA GLU A 68 42.04 -9.69 30.52
C GLU A 68 41.47 -8.80 29.42
N THR A 69 42.04 -8.86 28.22
CA THR A 69 41.53 -8.11 27.06
C THR A 69 40.10 -8.51 26.71
N GLN A 70 39.78 -9.80 26.65
CA GLN A 70 38.43 -10.27 26.31
C GLN A 70 37.41 -9.93 27.40
N LEU A 71 37.80 -9.99 28.68
CA LEU A 71 36.95 -9.59 29.80
C LEU A 71 36.67 -8.08 29.77
N TYR A 72 37.67 -7.24 29.51
CA TYR A 72 37.45 -5.78 29.38
C TYR A 72 36.52 -5.44 28.23
N VAL A 73 36.73 -6.05 27.05
CA VAL A 73 35.84 -5.86 25.91
C VAL A 73 34.42 -6.33 26.23
N GLY A 74 34.28 -7.51 26.84
CA GLY A 74 32.98 -8.04 27.25
C GLY A 74 32.28 -7.14 28.28
N TYR A 75 33.01 -6.59 29.25
CA TYR A 75 32.48 -5.64 30.22
C TYR A 75 31.95 -4.37 29.55
N VAL A 76 32.71 -3.79 28.60
CA VAL A 76 32.27 -2.62 27.83
C VAL A 76 30.98 -2.94 27.06
N VAL A 77 30.92 -4.10 26.39
CA VAL A 77 29.72 -4.53 25.65
C VAL A 77 28.51 -4.68 26.58
N VAL A 78 28.66 -5.30 27.74
CA VAL A 78 27.55 -5.44 28.71
C VAL A 78 27.10 -4.07 29.21
N SER A 79 28.05 -3.21 29.62
CA SER A 79 27.74 -1.90 30.17
C SER A 79 26.99 -0.97 29.20
N LEU A 80 27.34 -1.02 27.90
CA LEU A 80 26.76 -0.14 26.88
C LEU A 80 25.57 -0.76 26.15
N CYS A 81 25.60 -2.07 25.87
CA CYS A 81 24.65 -2.75 25.00
C CYS A 81 23.62 -3.60 25.76
N ALA A 82 23.89 -4.00 27.01
CA ALA A 82 23.01 -4.91 27.73
C ALA A 82 22.29 -4.24 28.90
N VAL A 83 22.99 -3.39 29.65
CA VAL A 83 22.40 -2.68 30.80
C VAL A 83 21.44 -1.58 30.33
N PRO A 84 20.15 -1.64 30.71
CA PRO A 84 19.17 -0.65 30.29
C PRO A 84 19.28 0.62 31.15
N ALA A 85 19.51 1.77 30.51
CA ALA A 85 19.83 3.02 31.21
C ALA A 85 18.86 4.18 30.90
N ILE A 86 18.42 4.33 29.65
CA ILE A 86 17.65 5.48 29.17
C ILE A 86 16.16 5.14 29.19
N SER A 87 15.33 5.88 29.92
CA SER A 87 13.88 5.65 29.92
C SER A 87 13.23 6.11 28.62
N VAL A 88 12.40 5.24 28.05
CA VAL A 88 11.64 5.44 26.83
C VAL A 88 10.18 5.12 27.11
N GLY A 89 9.30 6.07 26.82
CA GLY A 89 7.85 5.93 26.90
C GLY A 89 7.19 6.74 25.79
N PHE A 90 5.87 6.72 25.72
CA PHE A 90 5.13 7.53 24.73
C PHE A 90 5.36 9.04 24.89
N ASP A 91 5.73 9.51 26.08
CA ASP A 91 6.05 10.93 26.30
C ASP A 91 7.44 11.34 25.76
N THR A 92 8.35 10.38 25.58
CA THR A 92 9.74 10.63 25.14
C THR A 92 10.02 10.16 23.72
N LEU A 93 9.18 9.28 23.17
CA LEU A 93 9.18 8.91 21.76
C LEU A 93 8.58 10.05 20.92
N GLN A 94 9.28 10.45 19.86
CA GLN A 94 8.81 11.49 18.96
C GLN A 94 8.49 10.89 17.59
N PHE A 95 7.30 11.24 17.09
CA PHE A 95 6.92 10.96 15.72
C PHE A 95 7.51 12.04 14.81
N ASP A 96 8.34 11.63 13.84
CA ASP A 96 9.00 12.57 12.94
C ASP A 96 8.03 13.06 11.85
N GLN A 97 7.63 14.32 11.95
CA GLN A 97 6.79 15.01 10.97
C GLN A 97 7.58 15.94 10.03
N ALA A 98 8.92 15.96 10.11
CA ALA A 98 9.74 16.88 9.33
C ALA A 98 9.50 16.71 7.81
N ARG A 99 9.36 15.47 7.35
CA ARG A 99 9.06 15.17 5.94
C ARG A 99 7.66 15.63 5.52
N GLY A 100 6.65 15.42 6.36
CA GLY A 100 5.29 15.90 6.11
C GLY A 100 5.27 17.43 5.95
N LYS A 101 5.96 18.15 6.84
CA LYS A 101 6.14 19.60 6.74
C LYS A 101 6.87 20.03 5.46
N GLN A 102 7.94 19.33 5.08
CA GLN A 102 8.69 19.59 3.85
C GLN A 102 7.81 19.45 2.59
N CYS A 103 6.98 18.41 2.55
CA CYS A 103 6.10 18.13 1.41
C CYS A 103 4.70 18.72 1.55
N GLN A 104 4.47 19.62 2.53
CA GLN A 104 3.17 20.27 2.79
C GLN A 104 1.99 19.31 2.99
N LEU A 105 2.28 18.10 3.47
CA LEU A 105 1.30 17.07 3.82
C LEU A 105 1.21 17.00 5.35
N LEU A 106 0.04 17.34 5.89
CA LEU A 106 -0.23 17.23 7.32
C LEU A 106 -0.59 15.77 7.65
N THR A 107 0.36 15.04 8.23
CA THR A 107 0.07 13.74 8.83
C THR A 107 -0.40 13.95 10.27
N PRO A 108 -1.58 13.40 10.66
CA PRO A 108 -2.10 13.57 12.01
C PRO A 108 -1.12 12.98 13.03
N ALA A 109 -1.02 13.57 14.22
CA ALA A 109 -0.20 12.98 15.27
C ALA A 109 -0.78 11.61 15.69
N PRO A 110 0.03 10.65 16.19
CA PRO A 110 -0.49 9.34 16.62
C PRO A 110 -1.67 9.43 17.60
N SER A 111 -1.70 10.46 18.45
CA SER A 111 -2.77 10.76 19.42
C SER A 111 -4.10 11.21 18.81
N GLU A 112 -4.07 11.72 17.57
CA GLU A 112 -5.25 12.23 16.84
C GLU A 112 -5.87 11.18 15.93
N THR A 113 -5.34 9.96 15.95
CA THR A 113 -5.82 8.84 15.15
C THR A 113 -6.57 7.82 16.01
N GLY A 114 -7.29 6.89 15.37
CA GLY A 114 -7.96 5.77 16.05
C GLY A 114 -7.02 4.87 16.89
N TRP A 115 -5.70 5.00 16.72
CA TRP A 115 -4.69 4.30 17.52
C TRP A 115 -4.63 4.77 18.98
N ASN A 116 -5.19 5.94 19.31
CA ASN A 116 -5.18 6.48 20.67
C ASN A 116 -5.75 5.49 21.72
N THR A 117 -6.81 4.77 21.37
CA THR A 117 -7.41 3.75 22.26
C THR A 117 -6.46 2.57 22.50
N THR A 118 -5.68 2.16 21.50
CA THR A 118 -4.70 1.08 21.63
C THR A 118 -3.48 1.54 22.45
N PHE A 119 -3.05 2.78 22.27
CA PHE A 119 -1.99 3.39 23.08
C PHE A 119 -2.34 3.50 24.56
N SER A 120 -3.62 3.72 24.90
CA SER A 120 -4.07 3.75 26.30
C SER A 120 -3.84 2.44 27.07
N SER A 121 -3.77 1.29 26.39
CA SER A 121 -3.48 -0.01 27.02
C SER A 121 -2.02 -0.13 27.51
N LEU A 122 -1.11 0.63 26.89
CA LEU A 122 0.30 0.75 27.28
C LEU A 122 0.59 2.05 28.03
N ALA A 123 -0.40 2.92 28.22
CA ALA A 123 -0.24 4.18 28.94
C ALA A 123 0.26 3.92 30.36
N GLY A 124 1.33 4.63 30.74
CA GLY A 124 2.00 4.48 32.03
C GLY A 124 3.09 3.40 32.09
N LYS A 125 3.25 2.54 31.07
CA LYS A 125 4.41 1.66 30.96
C LYS A 125 5.55 2.38 30.24
N SER A 126 6.73 2.33 30.83
CA SER A 126 7.98 2.80 30.21
C SER A 126 8.97 1.66 30.14
N ALA A 127 9.76 1.66 29.07
CA ALA A 127 10.89 0.76 28.90
C ALA A 127 12.19 1.51 29.19
N LYS A 128 13.29 0.79 29.38
CA LYS A 128 14.63 1.35 29.49
C LYS A 128 15.52 0.76 28.40
N VAL A 129 16.15 1.63 27.64
CA VAL A 129 16.98 1.26 26.49
C VAL A 129 18.47 1.39 26.86
N PRO A 130 19.33 0.43 26.49
CA PRO A 130 20.77 0.58 26.65
C PRO A 130 21.33 1.71 25.79
N VAL A 131 22.39 2.35 26.28
CA VAL A 131 22.95 3.58 25.66
C VAL A 131 23.38 3.33 24.22
N TRP A 132 24.01 2.19 23.94
CA TRP A 132 24.47 1.84 22.61
C TRP A 132 23.33 1.76 21.59
N TRP A 133 22.22 1.09 21.95
CA TRP A 133 21.10 0.92 21.03
C TRP A 133 20.30 2.20 20.83
N ALA A 134 20.21 3.06 21.84
CA ALA A 134 19.65 4.39 21.68
C ALA A 134 20.45 5.23 20.68
N LEU A 135 21.79 5.17 20.76
CA LEU A 135 22.69 5.84 19.82
C LEU A 135 22.56 5.25 18.40
N VAL A 136 22.60 3.92 18.26
CA VAL A 136 22.46 3.25 16.96
C VAL A 136 21.11 3.57 16.33
N HIS A 137 20.02 3.56 17.10
CA HIS A 137 18.68 3.90 16.61
C HIS A 137 18.61 5.35 16.15
N ALA A 138 19.07 6.30 16.97
CA ALA A 138 19.06 7.72 16.63
C ALA A 138 19.91 8.03 15.39
N LEU A 139 21.12 7.45 15.30
CA LEU A 139 21.99 7.60 14.15
C LEU A 139 21.36 6.99 12.89
N SER A 140 20.80 5.78 13.00
CA SER A 140 20.17 5.10 11.88
C SER A 140 18.96 5.86 11.35
N LYS A 141 18.11 6.36 12.25
CA LYS A 141 16.95 7.18 11.89
C LYS A 141 17.35 8.53 11.31
N GLY A 142 18.37 9.19 11.85
CA GLY A 142 18.89 10.45 11.31
C GLY A 142 19.49 10.31 9.91
N LEU A 143 20.25 9.24 9.66
CA LEU A 143 20.78 8.95 8.32
C LEU A 143 19.66 8.62 7.34
N ASN A 144 18.68 7.82 7.76
CA ASN A 144 17.54 7.45 6.93
C ASN A 144 16.66 8.67 6.60
N SER A 145 16.35 9.54 7.58
CA SER A 145 15.56 10.75 7.33
C SER A 145 16.32 11.75 6.45
N GLY A 146 17.63 11.88 6.63
CA GLY A 146 18.49 12.68 5.74
C GLY A 146 18.51 12.16 4.30
N ALA A 147 18.62 10.85 4.10
CA ALA A 147 18.58 10.22 2.77
C ALA A 147 17.20 10.38 2.11
N VAL A 148 16.12 10.21 2.88
CA VAL A 148 14.74 10.44 2.44
C VAL A 148 14.51 11.89 2.04
N ALA A 149 15.06 12.85 2.79
CA ALA A 149 14.90 14.28 2.50
C ALA A 149 15.48 14.67 1.12
N ALA A 150 16.43 13.91 0.58
CA ALA A 150 17.00 14.10 -0.74
C ALA A 150 16.07 13.63 -1.88
N ILE A 151 15.07 12.78 -1.59
CA ILE A 151 14.07 12.38 -2.58
C ILE A 151 13.11 13.56 -2.79
N PRO A 152 12.80 13.97 -4.04
CA PRO A 152 11.82 15.02 -4.31
C PRO A 152 10.44 14.70 -3.72
N CYS A 153 9.70 15.72 -3.30
CA CYS A 153 8.30 15.54 -2.93
C CYS A 153 7.48 15.27 -4.18
N GLY A 154 6.66 14.22 -4.15
CA GLY A 154 5.73 13.85 -5.23
C GLY A 154 4.43 13.32 -4.64
N THR A 155 3.36 13.34 -5.42
CA THR A 155 2.06 12.74 -5.06
C THR A 155 2.11 11.24 -5.31
N ASP A 156 1.65 10.43 -4.36
CA ASP A 156 1.58 8.97 -4.54
C ASP A 156 0.40 8.61 -5.44
N LEU A 157 0.68 8.47 -6.74
CA LEU A 157 -0.33 8.24 -7.77
C LEU A 157 -1.00 6.88 -7.63
N ARG A 158 -0.26 5.89 -7.11
CA ARG A 158 -0.80 4.55 -6.88
C ARG A 158 -1.77 4.55 -5.72
N GLN A 159 -1.43 5.24 -4.63
CA GLN A 159 -2.34 5.37 -3.50
C GLN A 159 -3.65 6.05 -3.90
N MET A 160 -3.55 7.16 -4.63
CA MET A 160 -4.71 7.84 -5.18
C MET A 160 -5.59 6.91 -6.04
N ARG A 161 -4.99 6.08 -6.90
CA ARG A 161 -5.72 5.07 -7.68
C ARG A 161 -6.46 4.06 -6.78
N MET A 162 -5.79 3.51 -5.77
CA MET A 162 -6.41 2.54 -4.87
C MET A 162 -7.58 3.15 -4.08
N GLU A 163 -7.44 4.39 -3.63
CA GLU A 163 -8.51 5.10 -2.93
C GLU A 163 -9.70 5.39 -3.88
N VAL A 164 -9.41 5.71 -5.14
CA VAL A 164 -10.42 5.85 -6.20
C VAL A 164 -11.14 4.52 -6.50
N ASP A 165 -10.42 3.39 -6.55
CA ASP A 165 -11.00 2.06 -6.72
C ASP A 165 -11.84 1.61 -5.52
N ALA A 166 -11.50 2.09 -4.32
CA ALA A 166 -12.22 1.83 -3.08
C ALA A 166 -13.45 2.74 -2.88
N MET A 167 -13.65 3.78 -3.71
CA MET A 167 -14.82 4.64 -3.61
C MET A 167 -16.10 3.83 -3.84
N ARG A 168 -17.10 4.05 -2.98
CA ARG A 168 -18.42 3.42 -3.02
C ARG A 168 -19.50 4.45 -2.75
N ILE A 169 -20.70 4.26 -3.29
CA ILE A 169 -21.83 5.11 -2.93
C ILE A 169 -22.32 4.64 -1.55
N GLY A 170 -22.05 5.42 -0.50
CA GLY A 170 -22.36 5.03 0.88
C GLY A 170 -23.87 4.93 1.17
N ASN A 171 -24.70 5.68 0.44
CA ASN A 171 -26.15 5.67 0.62
C ASN A 171 -26.84 4.74 -0.40
N PRO A 172 -27.49 3.65 0.04
CA PRO A 172 -28.16 2.71 -0.87
C PRO A 172 -29.29 3.34 -1.67
N LEU A 173 -29.97 4.37 -1.14
CA LEU A 173 -31.01 5.11 -1.88
C LEU A 173 -30.43 5.90 -3.05
N LEU A 174 -29.24 6.48 -2.86
CA LEU A 174 -28.54 7.21 -3.92
C LEU A 174 -28.03 6.24 -4.99
N ALA A 175 -27.53 5.07 -4.59
CA ALA A 175 -27.11 4.02 -5.52
C ALA A 175 -28.29 3.52 -6.38
N GLN A 176 -29.47 3.33 -5.76
CA GLN A 176 -30.69 3.00 -6.49
C GLN A 176 -31.10 4.12 -7.45
N GLU A 177 -31.03 5.38 -7.02
CA GLU A 177 -31.36 6.52 -7.88
C GLU A 177 -30.44 6.62 -9.10
N VAL A 178 -29.15 6.32 -8.94
CA VAL A 178 -28.20 6.21 -10.06
C VAL A 178 -28.59 5.06 -11.01
N ALA A 179 -29.01 3.92 -10.48
CA ALA A 179 -29.48 2.80 -11.30
C ALA A 179 -30.74 3.17 -12.10
N ASP A 180 -31.70 3.81 -11.46
CA ASP A 180 -32.92 4.31 -12.11
C ASP A 180 -32.59 5.34 -13.19
N PHE A 181 -31.68 6.29 -12.92
CA PHE A 181 -31.23 7.27 -13.92
C PHE A 181 -30.59 6.57 -15.12
N THR A 182 -29.80 5.53 -14.87
CA THR A 182 -29.15 4.78 -15.95
C THR A 182 -30.17 4.04 -16.82
N HIS A 183 -31.22 3.49 -16.20
CA HIS A 183 -32.27 2.78 -16.91
C HIS A 183 -33.23 3.71 -17.68
N ASP A 184 -33.63 4.82 -17.07
CA ASP A 184 -34.66 5.71 -17.61
C ASP A 184 -34.09 6.75 -18.59
N CYS A 185 -32.85 7.18 -18.37
CA CYS A 185 -32.20 8.24 -19.16
C CYS A 185 -31.10 7.70 -20.08
N PHE A 186 -30.04 7.14 -19.48
CA PHE A 186 -28.84 6.76 -20.24
C PHE A 186 -29.11 5.64 -21.25
N GLY A 187 -29.80 4.57 -20.85
CA GLY A 187 -30.12 3.43 -21.72
C GLY A 187 -30.86 3.82 -23.00
N PRO A 188 -32.03 4.49 -22.91
CA PRO A 188 -32.80 4.94 -24.08
C PRO A 188 -32.03 5.92 -24.97
N SER A 189 -31.36 6.92 -24.38
CA SER A 189 -30.56 7.90 -25.11
C SER A 189 -29.40 7.24 -25.87
N ARG A 190 -28.68 6.32 -25.23
CA ARG A 190 -27.59 5.56 -25.86
C ARG A 190 -28.14 4.65 -26.98
N ALA A 191 -29.26 3.97 -26.76
CA ALA A 191 -29.91 3.17 -27.81
C ALA A 191 -30.30 4.02 -29.03
N ARG A 192 -30.85 5.22 -28.82
CA ARG A 192 -31.15 6.16 -29.92
C ARG A 192 -29.89 6.60 -30.67
N LEU A 193 -28.78 6.83 -29.97
CA LEU A 193 -27.50 7.17 -30.61
C LEU A 193 -27.01 6.05 -31.53
N PHE A 194 -27.02 4.79 -31.06
CA PHE A 194 -26.62 3.64 -31.88
C PHE A 194 -27.56 3.35 -33.06
N MET A 195 -28.85 3.69 -32.94
CA MET A 195 -29.81 3.56 -34.03
C MET A 195 -29.68 4.68 -35.08
N ARG A 196 -29.23 5.87 -34.70
CA ARG A 196 -29.04 7.04 -35.59
C ARG A 196 -27.64 7.10 -36.21
N GLN A 197 -27.17 5.96 -36.74
CA GLN A 197 -25.85 5.70 -37.35
C GLN A 197 -25.06 6.88 -38.00
N PRO A 198 -25.64 7.84 -38.75
CA PRO A 198 -24.89 9.00 -39.28
C PRO A 198 -24.14 9.84 -38.23
N ASP A 199 -24.64 9.96 -36.99
CA ASP A 199 -24.01 10.82 -35.97
C ASP A 199 -22.71 10.21 -35.42
N ILE A 200 -22.66 8.88 -35.29
CA ILE A 200 -21.50 8.15 -34.76
C ILE A 200 -20.30 8.25 -35.70
N GLY A 201 -20.51 8.27 -37.02
CA GLY A 201 -19.42 8.38 -37.99
C GLY A 201 -18.62 9.70 -37.87
N SER A 202 -19.29 10.78 -37.47
CA SER A 202 -18.66 12.10 -37.23
C SER A 202 -17.99 12.21 -35.86
N ILE A 203 -18.42 11.40 -34.89
CA ILE A 203 -17.91 11.37 -33.51
C ILE A 203 -16.78 10.35 -33.38
N ALA A 204 -16.80 9.28 -34.18
CA ALA A 204 -15.81 8.20 -34.13
C ALA A 204 -14.40 8.63 -34.51
N THR A 205 -14.25 9.79 -35.16
CA THR A 205 -12.94 10.40 -35.44
C THR A 205 -12.30 11.04 -34.21
N ASP A 206 -13.07 11.36 -33.17
CA ASP A 206 -12.56 11.90 -31.91
C ASP A 206 -12.67 10.87 -30.77
N GLN A 207 -11.51 10.35 -30.37
CA GLN A 207 -11.42 9.35 -29.31
C GLN A 207 -11.87 9.89 -27.94
N LYS A 208 -11.77 11.20 -27.69
CA LYS A 208 -12.25 11.83 -26.45
C LYS A 208 -13.78 11.85 -26.41
N ALA A 209 -14.40 12.17 -27.54
CA ALA A 209 -15.86 12.16 -27.66
C ALA A 209 -16.44 10.75 -27.51
N LEU A 210 -15.79 9.72 -28.07
CA LEU A 210 -16.18 8.32 -27.85
C LEU A 210 -16.05 7.88 -26.39
N GLN A 211 -15.02 8.33 -25.68
CA GLN A 211 -14.85 8.01 -24.26
C GLN A 211 -15.91 8.70 -23.39
N ASP A 212 -16.34 9.91 -23.73
CA ASP A 212 -17.40 10.63 -23.02
C ASP A 212 -18.77 9.95 -23.18
N LEU A 213 -19.03 9.21 -24.26
CA LEU A 213 -20.29 8.48 -24.46
C LEU A 213 -20.47 7.25 -23.54
N ASN A 214 -19.40 6.80 -22.88
CA ASN A 214 -19.40 5.56 -22.10
C ASN A 214 -19.82 5.74 -20.63
N TRP A 215 -20.39 6.88 -20.24
CA TRP A 215 -20.85 7.12 -18.87
C TRP A 215 -22.11 7.99 -18.81
N ILE A 216 -22.81 7.93 -17.67
CA ILE A 216 -24.15 8.52 -17.53
C ILE A 216 -24.19 10.05 -17.56
N GLY A 217 -23.09 10.72 -17.23
CA GLY A 217 -22.98 12.17 -17.22
C GLY A 217 -22.39 12.77 -18.50
N SER A 218 -22.39 12.02 -19.60
CA SER A 218 -21.84 12.47 -20.89
C SER A 218 -22.27 13.89 -21.25
N HIS A 219 -21.28 14.75 -21.51
CA HIS A 219 -21.50 16.11 -22.01
C HIS A 219 -22.21 16.11 -23.36
N TYR A 220 -21.94 15.11 -24.20
CA TYR A 220 -22.63 14.96 -25.49
C TYR A 220 -24.13 14.70 -25.31
N LEU A 221 -24.52 13.77 -24.41
CA LEU A 221 -25.92 13.43 -24.17
C LEU A 221 -26.70 14.55 -23.45
N LEU A 222 -26.02 15.34 -22.61
CA LEU A 222 -26.60 16.48 -21.90
C LEU A 222 -26.84 17.72 -22.78
N ASN A 223 -25.98 17.93 -23.79
CA ASN A 223 -26.00 19.16 -24.60
C ASN A 223 -26.64 18.98 -25.97
N THR A 224 -26.82 17.74 -26.44
CA THR A 224 -27.38 17.47 -27.77
C THR A 224 -28.89 17.26 -27.70
N ALA A 225 -29.62 18.02 -28.52
CA ALA A 225 -31.08 17.93 -28.62
C ALA A 225 -31.55 16.53 -29.05
N GLY A 226 -32.52 15.96 -28.33
CA GLY A 226 -33.09 14.64 -28.63
C GLY A 226 -32.57 13.49 -27.76
N TYR A 227 -31.72 13.78 -26.77
CA TYR A 227 -31.24 12.83 -25.77
C TYR A 227 -31.83 13.15 -24.38
N TYR A 228 -31.04 13.70 -23.46
CA TYR A 228 -31.50 13.98 -22.09
C TYR A 228 -32.50 15.13 -21.97
N ASP A 229 -32.65 15.91 -23.03
CA ASP A 229 -33.68 16.96 -23.11
C ASP A 229 -35.09 16.38 -23.34
N THR A 230 -35.17 15.15 -23.89
CA THR A 230 -36.45 14.52 -24.27
C THR A 230 -36.88 13.39 -23.33
N ASP A 231 -35.93 12.74 -22.68
CA ASP A 231 -36.22 11.67 -21.72
C ASP A 231 -36.56 12.25 -20.34
N TYR A 232 -37.38 11.54 -19.58
CA TYR A 232 -37.85 11.91 -18.24
C TYR A 232 -37.79 10.69 -17.31
N SER A 233 -37.78 10.92 -15.99
CA SER A 233 -37.84 9.82 -15.02
C SER A 233 -39.14 9.03 -15.19
N ARG A 234 -39.13 7.70 -15.11
CA ARG A 234 -40.37 6.90 -15.18
C ARG A 234 -41.05 6.77 -13.83
N THR A 235 -40.30 6.98 -12.76
CA THR A 235 -40.79 7.00 -11.38
C THR A 235 -40.94 8.44 -10.88
N PRO A 236 -41.97 8.70 -10.05
CA PRO A 236 -42.17 10.02 -9.48
C PRO A 236 -41.11 10.30 -8.42
N ARG A 237 -40.44 11.46 -8.52
CA ARG A 237 -39.39 11.89 -7.60
C ARG A 237 -39.92 12.99 -6.70
N THR A 238 -39.85 12.80 -5.39
CA THR A 238 -40.35 13.79 -4.40
C THR A 238 -39.58 15.11 -4.42
N SER A 239 -38.35 15.10 -4.94
CA SER A 239 -37.47 16.28 -4.97
C SER A 239 -37.86 17.29 -6.05
N TRP A 240 -38.64 16.88 -7.05
CA TRP A 240 -39.20 17.76 -8.07
C TRP A 240 -40.71 17.80 -7.93
N PRO A 241 -41.34 18.97 -7.89
CA PRO A 241 -42.80 19.06 -7.89
C PRO A 241 -43.38 18.61 -9.24
N TYR A 242 -44.61 18.09 -9.19
CA TYR A 242 -45.39 17.77 -10.39
C TYR A 242 -45.68 19.05 -11.21
N ASP A 243 -45.31 19.03 -12.48
CA ASP A 243 -45.55 20.14 -13.42
C ASP A 243 -46.61 19.74 -14.45
N THR A 244 -47.72 20.47 -14.50
CA THR A 244 -48.86 20.17 -15.39
C THR A 244 -48.54 20.29 -16.87
N LYS A 245 -47.45 20.95 -17.26
CA LYS A 245 -47.02 21.05 -18.66
C LYS A 245 -46.05 19.95 -19.09
N ARG A 246 -45.23 19.46 -18.16
CA ARG A 246 -44.20 18.44 -18.42
C ARG A 246 -44.73 17.03 -18.15
N ASP A 247 -45.48 16.87 -17.06
CA ASP A 247 -45.94 15.59 -16.54
C ASP A 247 -47.36 15.25 -17.04
N ASP A 248 -47.85 15.97 -18.06
CA ASP A 248 -49.20 15.78 -18.59
C ASP A 248 -49.39 14.33 -19.08
N GLY A 249 -50.43 13.68 -18.56
CA GLY A 249 -50.69 12.25 -18.81
C GLY A 249 -49.97 11.27 -17.89
N MET A 250 -49.17 11.72 -16.92
CA MET A 250 -48.52 10.85 -15.93
C MET A 250 -49.29 10.82 -14.59
N PRO A 251 -49.24 9.70 -13.82
CA PRO A 251 -49.96 9.60 -12.55
C PRO A 251 -49.47 10.62 -11.51
N GLN A 252 -50.39 11.43 -10.97
CA GLN A 252 -50.08 12.31 -9.84
C GLN A 252 -50.10 11.49 -8.54
N VAL A 253 -48.93 11.36 -7.90
CA VAL A 253 -48.81 10.67 -6.61
C VAL A 253 -49.16 11.57 -5.44
N THR A 254 -49.70 10.98 -4.36
CA THR A 254 -50.12 11.69 -3.13
C THR A 254 -48.99 12.53 -2.49
N GLY A 255 -47.72 12.21 -2.78
CA GLY A 255 -46.55 12.94 -2.31
C GLY A 255 -46.14 14.14 -3.16
N GLY A 256 -46.88 14.49 -4.22
CA GLY A 256 -46.63 15.68 -5.05
C GLY A 256 -45.36 15.62 -5.93
N GLY A 257 -44.69 14.46 -5.99
CA GLY A 257 -43.50 14.24 -6.81
C GLY A 257 -43.82 14.23 -8.30
N GLY A 258 -42.99 14.91 -9.08
CA GLY A 258 -43.07 15.01 -10.53
C GLY A 258 -42.06 14.12 -11.24
N TYR A 259 -42.01 14.26 -12.57
CA TYR A 259 -41.16 13.47 -13.46
C TYR A 259 -40.14 14.38 -14.17
N PRO A 260 -39.04 14.77 -13.50
CA PRO A 260 -38.04 15.66 -14.08
C PRO A 260 -37.47 15.12 -15.40
N THR A 261 -37.12 16.04 -16.30
CA THR A 261 -36.33 15.69 -17.48
C THR A 261 -34.96 15.15 -17.03
N CYS A 262 -34.37 14.26 -17.82
CA CYS A 262 -33.07 13.67 -17.49
C CYS A 262 -31.97 14.73 -17.32
N LYS A 263 -32.06 15.83 -18.08
CA LYS A 263 -31.19 17.00 -17.90
C LYS A 263 -31.40 17.66 -16.54
N GLN A 264 -32.63 17.99 -16.16
CA GLN A 264 -32.94 18.58 -14.84
C GLN A 264 -32.51 17.64 -13.70
N TRP A 265 -32.79 16.35 -13.82
CA TRP A 265 -32.42 15.35 -12.83
C TRP A 265 -30.89 15.26 -12.63
N TRP A 266 -30.10 15.40 -13.69
CA TRP A 266 -28.64 15.41 -13.60
C TRP A 266 -28.04 16.73 -13.13
N SER A 267 -28.48 17.86 -13.71
CA SER A 267 -27.79 19.15 -13.64
C SER A 267 -28.37 20.16 -12.65
N ASP A 268 -29.57 19.94 -12.11
CA ASP A 268 -30.15 20.88 -11.15
C ASP A 268 -29.23 21.05 -9.93
N GLY A 269 -28.96 22.29 -9.52
CA GLY A 269 -28.07 22.54 -8.37
C GLY A 269 -28.67 21.99 -7.08
N SER A 270 -27.82 21.59 -6.12
CA SER A 270 -28.13 21.03 -4.77
C SER A 270 -29.05 19.80 -4.66
N ILE A 271 -29.99 19.64 -5.60
CA ILE A 271 -30.96 18.54 -5.71
C ILE A 271 -30.53 17.54 -6.80
N GLY A 272 -29.82 17.99 -7.83
CA GLY A 272 -29.40 17.16 -8.95
C GLY A 272 -28.47 16.03 -8.54
N LEU A 273 -28.44 15.00 -9.38
CA LEU A 273 -27.68 13.79 -9.13
C LEU A 273 -26.16 14.07 -9.10
N ARG A 274 -25.67 14.97 -9.96
CA ARG A 274 -24.24 15.31 -10.06
C ARG A 274 -23.68 15.89 -8.75
N ASP A 275 -24.34 16.87 -8.15
CA ASP A 275 -23.89 17.51 -6.90
C ASP A 275 -23.91 16.52 -5.72
N ARG A 276 -24.94 15.66 -5.66
CA ARG A 276 -25.06 14.64 -4.62
C ARG A 276 -24.02 13.53 -4.76
N LEU A 277 -23.63 13.17 -5.99
CA LEU A 277 -22.53 12.25 -6.24
C LEU A 277 -21.18 12.88 -5.91
N LYS A 278 -20.97 14.15 -6.26
CA LYS A 278 -19.77 14.92 -5.87
C LYS A 278 -19.60 14.94 -4.34
N ALA A 279 -20.68 15.07 -3.59
CA ALA A 279 -20.65 15.06 -2.12
C ALA A 279 -20.25 13.70 -1.50
N GLN A 280 -20.29 12.61 -2.26
CA GLN A 280 -19.80 11.29 -1.81
C GLN A 280 -18.29 11.12 -2.01
N VAL A 281 -17.64 12.00 -2.78
CA VAL A 281 -16.20 11.94 -3.04
C VAL A 281 -15.44 12.61 -1.90
N ASP A 282 -14.36 11.97 -1.42
CA ASP A 282 -13.51 12.54 -0.38
C ASP A 282 -12.86 13.87 -0.86
N PRO A 283 -13.04 14.99 -0.13
CA PRO A 283 -12.47 16.28 -0.52
C PRO A 283 -10.94 16.29 -0.59
N SER A 284 -10.27 15.50 0.25
CA SER A 284 -8.81 15.41 0.27
C SER A 284 -8.29 14.71 -0.98
N LEU A 285 -8.94 13.63 -1.40
CA LEU A 285 -8.60 12.89 -2.62
C LEU A 285 -8.86 13.73 -3.87
N LEU A 286 -9.99 14.44 -3.89
CA LEU A 286 -10.30 15.40 -4.96
C LEU A 286 -9.25 16.50 -5.07
N ASN A 287 -8.79 17.06 -3.95
CA ASN A 287 -7.74 18.07 -3.94
C ASN A 287 -6.37 17.52 -4.38
N GLN A 288 -6.02 16.28 -4.02
CA GLN A 288 -4.78 15.64 -4.45
C GLN A 288 -4.77 15.42 -5.97
N PHE A 289 -5.87 14.94 -6.54
CA PHE A 289 -6.03 14.80 -8.00
C PHE A 289 -6.02 16.13 -8.72
N LEU A 290 -6.67 17.17 -8.19
CA LEU A 290 -6.58 18.52 -8.77
C LEU A 290 -5.14 19.07 -8.72
N GLY A 291 -4.40 18.74 -7.66
CA GLY A 291 -2.99 19.11 -7.50
C GLY A 291 -2.07 18.40 -8.49
N TRP A 292 -2.35 17.14 -8.82
CA TRP A 292 -1.64 16.37 -9.84
C TRP A 292 -2.07 16.79 -11.25
N ALA A 293 -3.36 16.72 -11.56
CA ALA A 293 -3.97 16.99 -12.87
C ALA A 293 -4.19 18.49 -13.15
N LYS A 294 -3.15 19.31 -12.97
CA LYS A 294 -3.22 20.77 -13.25
C LYS A 294 -3.47 21.11 -14.72
N TRP A 295 -3.29 20.14 -15.63
CA TRP A 295 -3.59 20.31 -17.06
C TRP A 295 -5.07 20.09 -17.40
N LEU A 296 -5.87 19.55 -16.47
CA LEU A 296 -7.32 19.39 -16.65
C LEU A 296 -8.08 20.50 -15.93
N SER A 297 -9.27 20.80 -16.42
CA SER A 297 -10.21 21.66 -15.71
C SER A 297 -10.75 20.97 -14.45
N GLN A 298 -11.16 21.76 -13.45
CA GLN A 298 -11.74 21.23 -12.22
C GLN A 298 -13.01 20.40 -12.48
N GLU A 299 -13.76 20.74 -13.53
CA GLU A 299 -14.96 20.01 -13.94
C GLU A 299 -14.61 18.65 -14.55
N GLU A 300 -13.61 18.58 -15.43
CA GLU A 300 -13.16 17.30 -16.02
C GLU A 300 -12.65 16.32 -14.95
N VAL A 301 -11.90 16.82 -13.96
CA VAL A 301 -11.43 15.98 -12.84
C VAL A 301 -12.61 15.50 -12.00
N THR A 302 -13.55 16.38 -11.67
CA THR A 302 -14.74 16.01 -10.89
C THR A 302 -15.60 14.98 -11.62
N ASP A 303 -15.83 15.19 -12.92
CA ASP A 303 -16.64 14.29 -13.74
C ASP A 303 -15.97 12.92 -13.90
N SER A 304 -14.64 12.86 -13.99
CA SER A 304 -13.90 11.59 -14.00
C SER A 304 -14.02 10.80 -12.69
N MET A 305 -13.98 11.48 -11.54
CA MET A 305 -14.20 10.83 -10.24
C MET A 305 -15.64 10.33 -10.09
N ILE A 306 -16.63 11.14 -10.52
CA ILE A 306 -18.04 10.73 -10.51
C ILE A 306 -18.25 9.55 -11.45
N ARG A 307 -17.63 9.58 -12.64
CA ARG A 307 -17.66 8.48 -13.59
C ARG A 307 -17.12 7.19 -12.97
N GLN A 308 -16.02 7.27 -12.22
CA GLN A 308 -15.53 6.11 -11.50
C GLN A 308 -16.48 5.65 -10.41
N LEU A 309 -16.97 6.57 -9.57
CA LEU A 309 -17.88 6.27 -8.47
C LEU A 309 -19.17 5.60 -8.97
N VAL A 310 -19.67 5.99 -10.14
CA VAL A 310 -20.87 5.40 -10.74
C VAL A 310 -20.52 4.15 -11.57
N SER A 311 -19.24 3.90 -11.83
CA SER A 311 -18.84 2.76 -12.64
C SER A 311 -19.32 1.46 -11.99
N PRO A 312 -19.78 0.48 -12.77
CA PRO A 312 -20.39 -0.72 -12.19
C PRO A 312 -19.35 -1.55 -11.43
N SER A 313 -18.10 -1.53 -11.91
CA SER A 313 -16.92 -2.10 -11.25
C SER A 313 -16.68 -1.52 -9.85
N SER A 314 -17.03 -0.25 -9.64
CA SER A 314 -16.92 0.39 -8.34
C SER A 314 -18.13 0.15 -7.44
N GLN A 315 -19.19 -0.55 -7.84
CA GLN A 315 -20.34 -0.78 -6.94
C GLN A 315 -20.49 -2.26 -6.53
N VAL A 316 -19.59 -3.13 -7.00
CA VAL A 316 -19.63 -4.57 -6.74
C VAL A 316 -18.59 -5.02 -5.70
N ASN A 317 -18.99 -6.01 -4.90
CA ASN A 317 -18.16 -6.78 -3.97
C ASN A 317 -18.20 -8.25 -4.39
N GLY A 318 -17.35 -8.64 -5.34
CA GLY A 318 -17.26 -10.02 -5.80
C GLY A 318 -18.49 -10.49 -6.61
N ASP A 319 -18.20 -11.25 -7.67
CA ASP A 319 -19.14 -11.93 -8.57
C ASP A 319 -20.17 -11.10 -9.36
N VAL A 320 -19.91 -11.10 -10.67
CA VAL A 320 -20.87 -11.17 -11.78
C VAL A 320 -22.11 -10.26 -11.68
N TYR A 321 -22.10 -9.17 -12.44
CA TYR A 321 -23.34 -8.72 -13.09
C TYR A 321 -23.13 -8.07 -14.45
N THR A 322 -24.22 -8.11 -15.22
CA THR A 322 -24.37 -7.74 -16.61
C THR A 322 -24.12 -6.26 -16.85
N ASP A 323 -23.29 -5.98 -17.85
CA ASP A 323 -23.11 -4.66 -18.46
C ASP A 323 -24.47 -4.05 -18.85
N TYR A 324 -24.55 -2.72 -18.92
CA TYR A 324 -25.74 -1.90 -19.18
C TYR A 324 -26.30 -2.04 -20.61
N GLY A 325 -26.12 -3.20 -21.23
CA GLY A 325 -26.51 -3.56 -22.59
C GLY A 325 -27.19 -4.93 -22.70
N GLY A 326 -27.95 -5.34 -21.67
CA GLY A 326 -28.76 -6.55 -21.71
C GLY A 326 -27.99 -7.85 -21.40
N GLN A 327 -28.74 -8.83 -20.91
CA GLN A 327 -28.26 -10.13 -20.44
C GLN A 327 -27.20 -10.77 -21.33
N ILE A 328 -26.03 -10.96 -20.76
CA ILE A 328 -25.13 -12.03 -21.15
C ILE A 328 -24.67 -12.66 -19.83
N ASP A 329 -25.05 -13.92 -19.61
CA ASP A 329 -24.56 -14.74 -18.50
C ASP A 329 -23.06 -14.54 -18.32
N GLY A 330 -22.68 -13.99 -17.17
CA GLY A 330 -21.29 -13.81 -16.76
C GLY A 330 -20.69 -15.13 -16.36
N THR A 331 -20.45 -16.00 -17.33
CA THR A 331 -19.48 -17.08 -17.16
C THR A 331 -18.11 -16.55 -17.58
N VAL A 332 -17.09 -16.88 -16.77
CA VAL A 332 -15.64 -16.56 -16.97
C VAL A 332 -15.18 -16.71 -18.43
N TRP A 333 -15.85 -17.59 -19.19
CA TRP A 333 -15.66 -17.88 -20.60
C TRP A 333 -15.90 -16.70 -21.56
N ASN A 334 -16.81 -15.77 -21.29
CA ASN A 334 -17.03 -14.62 -22.18
C ASN A 334 -15.95 -13.53 -22.06
N GLY A 335 -15.33 -13.42 -20.88
CA GLY A 335 -14.11 -12.61 -20.69
C GLY A 335 -12.91 -13.23 -21.43
N LEU A 336 -12.84 -14.56 -21.48
CA LEU A 336 -11.82 -15.30 -22.21
C LEU A 336 -12.03 -15.26 -23.73
N ALA A 337 -13.28 -15.28 -24.20
CA ALA A 337 -13.60 -15.20 -25.63
C ALA A 337 -13.35 -13.80 -26.21
N ARG A 338 -13.56 -12.73 -25.43
CA ARG A 338 -13.08 -11.38 -25.79
C ARG A 338 -11.55 -11.25 -25.74
N ALA A 339 -10.89 -12.13 -25.00
CA ALA A 339 -9.42 -12.29 -24.95
C ALA A 339 -8.92 -13.45 -25.84
N GLY A 340 -9.70 -13.84 -26.85
CA GLY A 340 -9.36 -14.86 -27.84
C GLY A 340 -8.27 -14.37 -28.80
N GLY A 341 -7.06 -14.21 -28.29
CA GLY A 341 -5.89 -13.78 -29.07
C GLY A 341 -4.55 -13.85 -28.35
N THR A 342 -4.50 -14.05 -27.02
CA THR A 342 -3.23 -14.09 -26.27
C THR A 342 -3.23 -15.16 -25.18
N LEU A 343 -3.09 -16.41 -25.59
CA LEU A 343 -2.83 -17.53 -24.68
C LEU A 343 -1.43 -17.36 -24.06
N GLY A 344 -1.36 -17.00 -22.78
CA GLY A 344 -0.14 -17.10 -21.97
C GLY A 344 0.02 -16.06 -20.86
N VAL A 345 -0.39 -14.82 -21.08
CA VAL A 345 -0.06 -13.70 -20.17
C VAL A 345 -1.26 -13.22 -19.33
N ALA A 346 -2.50 -13.43 -19.78
CA ALA A 346 -3.68 -12.82 -19.17
C ALA A 346 -4.12 -13.47 -17.84
N VAL A 347 -4.03 -14.79 -17.68
CA VAL A 347 -4.63 -15.48 -16.51
C VAL A 347 -3.78 -15.34 -15.25
N GLY A 348 -2.45 -15.26 -15.36
CA GLY A 348 -1.59 -14.94 -14.21
C GLY A 348 -1.75 -13.49 -13.72
N SER A 349 -2.20 -12.61 -14.61
CA SER A 349 -2.24 -11.16 -14.37
C SER A 349 -3.45 -10.71 -13.53
N LEU A 350 -4.57 -11.46 -13.57
CA LEU A 350 -5.78 -11.14 -12.80
C LEU A 350 -5.63 -11.37 -11.28
N ALA A 351 -4.81 -12.33 -10.85
CA ALA A 351 -4.51 -12.55 -9.43
C ALA A 351 -3.26 -11.80 -8.95
N PHE A 352 -2.35 -11.46 -9.87
CA PHE A 352 -1.04 -10.89 -9.52
C PHE A 352 -1.09 -9.38 -9.25
N PHE A 353 -1.92 -8.60 -9.94
CA PHE A 353 -1.99 -7.14 -9.72
C PHE A 353 -2.61 -6.76 -8.38
N PRO A 354 -3.78 -7.29 -7.98
CA PRO A 354 -4.31 -7.04 -6.63
C PRO A 354 -3.34 -7.52 -5.54
N ALA A 355 -2.64 -8.64 -5.78
CA ALA A 355 -1.67 -9.15 -4.82
C ALA A 355 -0.45 -8.24 -4.63
N MET A 356 0.06 -7.59 -5.69
CA MET A 356 1.22 -6.71 -5.56
C MET A 356 0.91 -5.40 -4.85
N ASP A 357 -0.28 -4.82 -5.05
CA ASP A 357 -0.69 -3.63 -4.31
C ASP A 357 -0.88 -3.95 -2.81
N MET A 358 -1.43 -5.12 -2.48
CA MET A 358 -1.50 -5.60 -1.10
C MET A 358 -0.12 -5.83 -0.48
N VAL A 359 0.84 -6.39 -1.25
CA VAL A 359 2.22 -6.57 -0.79
C VAL A 359 2.88 -5.23 -0.48
N ARG A 360 2.72 -4.21 -1.33
CA ARG A 360 3.26 -2.86 -1.10
C ARG A 360 2.75 -2.24 0.20
N GLN A 361 1.46 -2.40 0.49
CA GLN A 361 0.86 -1.91 1.74
C GLN A 361 1.38 -2.70 2.96
N ALA A 362 1.58 -4.01 2.82
CA ALA A 362 2.05 -4.87 3.91
C ALA A 362 3.56 -4.75 4.21
N LEU A 363 4.39 -4.40 3.23
CA LEU A 363 5.85 -4.40 3.35
C LEU A 363 6.39 -3.52 4.50
N PRO A 364 5.98 -2.24 4.66
CA PRO A 364 6.37 -1.43 5.81
C PRO A 364 5.95 -2.05 7.15
N MET A 365 4.77 -2.70 7.19
CA MET A 365 4.28 -3.36 8.39
C MET A 365 5.17 -4.55 8.77
N VAL A 366 5.53 -5.39 7.79
CA VAL A 366 6.44 -6.53 8.01
C VAL A 366 7.80 -6.04 8.54
N VAL A 367 8.35 -4.97 7.98
CA VAL A 367 9.62 -4.40 8.45
C VAL A 367 9.51 -3.85 9.88
N ALA A 368 8.37 -3.25 10.25
CA ALA A 368 8.12 -2.80 11.62
C ALA A 368 8.12 -3.98 12.62
N PHE A 369 7.50 -5.11 12.26
CA PHE A 369 7.58 -6.34 13.07
C PHE A 369 8.99 -6.91 13.15
N LEU A 370 9.74 -6.91 12.04
CA LEU A 370 11.14 -7.36 12.03
C LEU A 370 12.04 -6.50 12.93
N LYS A 371 11.83 -5.17 12.94
CA LYS A 371 12.53 -4.24 13.85
C LYS A 371 12.23 -4.57 15.32
N MET A 372 10.98 -4.84 15.65
CA MET A 372 10.60 -5.27 17.01
C MET A 372 11.24 -6.62 17.38
N ALA A 373 11.13 -7.62 16.50
CA ALA A 373 11.72 -8.93 16.74
C ALA A 373 13.24 -8.84 16.93
N MET A 374 13.93 -8.01 16.15
CA MET A 374 15.34 -7.71 16.32
C MET A 374 15.64 -7.17 17.72
N VAL A 375 14.88 -6.17 18.19
CA VAL A 375 15.04 -5.59 19.54
C VAL A 375 14.84 -6.65 20.63
N ILE A 376 13.83 -7.51 20.52
CA ILE A 376 13.56 -8.58 21.49
C ILE A 376 14.73 -9.58 21.57
N CYS A 377 15.35 -9.90 20.43
CA CYS A 377 16.44 -10.86 20.34
C CYS A 377 17.80 -10.33 20.84
N ILE A 378 17.96 -9.01 21.04
CA ILE A 378 19.23 -8.38 21.49
C ILE A 378 19.86 -9.08 22.70
N PRO A 379 19.20 -9.19 23.87
CA PRO A 379 19.81 -9.73 25.08
C PRO A 379 20.25 -11.18 24.91
N LEU A 380 19.45 -11.99 24.21
CA LEU A 380 19.76 -13.39 23.92
C LEU A 380 20.97 -13.52 22.99
N ALA A 381 21.00 -12.73 21.92
CA ALA A 381 22.10 -12.74 20.96
C ALA A 381 23.43 -12.28 21.59
N LEU A 382 23.40 -11.31 22.51
CA LEU A 382 24.60 -10.87 23.25
C LEU A 382 25.16 -11.98 24.16
N ILE A 383 24.29 -12.74 24.84
CA ILE A 383 24.71 -13.89 25.67
C ILE A 383 25.29 -15.02 24.81
N ILE A 384 24.56 -15.43 23.76
CA ILE A 384 25.00 -16.51 22.86
C ILE A 384 26.31 -16.10 22.16
N GLY A 385 26.43 -14.83 21.80
CA GLY A 385 27.65 -14.23 21.23
C GLY A 385 28.80 -14.08 22.23
N ALA A 386 28.63 -14.51 23.48
CA ALA A 386 29.59 -14.37 24.57
C ALA A 386 30.14 -12.94 24.71
N TYR A 387 29.28 -11.92 24.57
CA TYR A 387 29.63 -10.50 24.61
C TYR A 387 30.78 -10.07 23.68
N GLN A 388 31.01 -10.79 22.59
CA GLN A 388 32.00 -10.39 21.61
C GLN A 388 31.58 -9.08 20.94
N LEU A 389 32.51 -8.12 20.87
CA LEU A 389 32.30 -6.85 20.18
C LEU A 389 31.84 -7.05 18.73
N LYS A 390 32.38 -8.07 18.06
CA LYS A 390 31.98 -8.44 16.69
C LYS A 390 30.47 -8.69 16.59
N VAL A 391 29.87 -9.41 17.55
CA VAL A 391 28.43 -9.71 17.54
C VAL A 391 27.61 -8.43 17.74
N ALA A 392 27.96 -7.61 18.73
CA ALA A 392 27.31 -6.33 18.96
C ALA A 392 27.37 -5.40 17.73
N MET A 393 28.53 -5.34 17.07
CA MET A 393 28.70 -4.56 15.84
C MET A 393 27.88 -5.11 14.68
N THR A 394 27.88 -6.43 14.46
CA THR A 394 27.05 -7.05 13.40
C THR A 394 25.57 -6.77 13.63
N MET A 395 25.08 -6.85 14.87
CA MET A 395 23.69 -6.55 15.20
C MET A 395 23.36 -5.07 14.99
N SER A 396 24.30 -4.17 15.29
CA SER A 396 24.13 -2.73 15.05
C SER A 396 24.00 -2.42 13.57
N VAL A 397 24.83 -3.04 12.73
CA VAL A 397 24.75 -2.91 11.27
C VAL A 397 23.45 -3.52 10.74
N THR A 398 23.01 -4.67 11.26
CA THR A 398 21.72 -5.28 10.89
C THR A 398 20.54 -4.38 11.28
N MET A 399 20.57 -3.77 12.46
CA MET A 399 19.52 -2.83 12.88
C MET A 399 19.48 -1.59 11.97
N PHE A 400 20.65 -1.02 11.65
CA PHE A 400 20.76 0.05 10.66
C PHE A 400 20.19 -0.37 9.30
N ALA A 401 20.55 -1.57 8.83
CA ALA A 401 20.07 -2.11 7.56
C ALA A 401 18.54 -2.16 7.49
N LEU A 402 17.90 -2.70 8.54
CA LEU A 402 16.44 -2.80 8.65
C LEU A 402 15.77 -1.43 8.72
N ILE A 403 16.36 -0.46 9.41
CA ILE A 403 15.85 0.92 9.48
C ILE A 403 15.99 1.61 8.11
N PHE A 404 17.11 1.38 7.41
CA PHE A 404 17.40 2.00 6.12
C PHE A 404 16.59 1.40 4.96
N VAL A 405 15.92 0.27 5.15
CA VAL A 405 14.93 -0.25 4.17
C VAL A 405 13.80 0.77 3.92
N ASP A 406 13.46 1.58 4.93
CA ASP A 406 12.42 2.61 4.79
C ASP A 406 12.76 3.61 3.65
N PHE A 407 14.02 3.98 3.47
CA PHE A 407 14.49 4.80 2.35
C PHE A 407 14.19 4.15 1.00
N TRP A 408 14.49 2.86 0.85
CA TRP A 408 14.25 2.13 -0.40
C TRP A 408 12.77 2.04 -0.75
N PHE A 409 11.90 1.88 0.25
CA PHE A 409 10.45 1.94 0.00
C PHE A 409 10.00 3.33 -0.46
N GLN A 410 10.55 4.39 0.12
CA GLN A 410 10.21 5.76 -0.31
C GLN A 410 10.74 6.06 -1.71
N LEU A 411 11.95 5.61 -2.03
CA LEU A 411 12.50 5.70 -3.38
C LEU A 411 11.63 4.94 -4.38
N ALA A 412 11.21 3.71 -4.03
CA ALA A 412 10.35 2.91 -4.88
C ALA A 412 9.00 3.58 -5.14
N ARG A 413 8.35 4.18 -4.13
CA ARG A 413 7.10 4.96 -4.30
C ARG A 413 7.28 6.15 -5.21
N TRP A 414 8.37 6.90 -5.03
CA TRP A 414 8.66 8.06 -5.85
C TRP A 414 8.93 7.68 -7.30
N VAL A 415 9.73 6.63 -7.55
CA VAL A 415 10.00 6.13 -8.90
C VAL A 415 8.72 5.60 -9.57
N ASP A 416 7.90 4.81 -8.85
CA ASP A 416 6.61 4.30 -9.36
C ASP A 416 5.69 5.46 -9.77
N SER A 417 5.52 6.46 -8.90
CA SER A 417 4.71 7.64 -9.20
C SER A 417 5.30 8.46 -10.36
N THR A 418 6.62 8.66 -10.41
CA THR A 418 7.26 9.42 -11.48
C THR A 418 7.10 8.73 -12.84
N ILE A 419 7.20 7.40 -12.89
CA ILE A 419 6.97 6.63 -14.13
C ILE A 419 5.51 6.77 -14.57
N ILE A 420 4.55 6.67 -13.64
CA ILE A 420 3.14 6.87 -13.95
C ILE A 420 2.90 8.28 -14.48
N ASP A 421 3.49 9.30 -13.86
CA ASP A 421 3.36 10.69 -14.29
C ASP A 421 3.98 10.94 -15.68
N VAL A 422 5.11 10.32 -16.01
CA VAL A 422 5.71 10.44 -17.35
C VAL A 422 4.86 9.75 -18.42
N LEU A 423 4.25 8.60 -18.09
CA LEU A 423 3.46 7.81 -19.05
C LEU A 423 2.03 8.32 -19.21
N TYR A 424 1.46 8.94 -18.18
CA TYR A 424 0.05 9.33 -18.09
C TYR A 424 -0.16 10.79 -17.68
N GLY A 425 0.88 11.62 -17.58
CA GLY A 425 0.79 13.05 -17.27
C GLY A 425 0.67 13.92 -18.53
N SER A 426 0.76 15.24 -18.35
CA SER A 426 0.62 16.20 -19.44
C SER A 426 1.68 16.01 -20.54
N GLY A 427 1.24 15.73 -21.78
CA GLY A 427 2.12 15.54 -22.94
C GLY A 427 2.60 14.10 -23.16
N SER A 428 1.94 13.11 -22.54
CA SER A 428 2.33 11.71 -22.67
C SER A 428 2.07 11.10 -24.06
N PRO A 429 2.77 10.01 -24.43
CA PRO A 429 2.51 9.28 -25.68
C PRO A 429 1.20 8.48 -25.66
N HIS A 430 0.69 8.16 -24.46
CA HIS A 430 -0.52 7.37 -24.24
C HIS A 430 -1.69 8.29 -23.83
N LEU A 431 -2.12 9.15 -24.75
CA LEU A 431 -3.17 10.17 -24.56
C LEU A 431 -4.62 9.62 -24.44
N SER A 432 -4.83 8.34 -24.15
CA SER A 432 -6.16 7.81 -23.87
C SER A 432 -6.54 8.11 -22.42
N PHE A 433 -6.87 9.37 -22.15
CA PHE A 433 -7.06 9.90 -20.80
C PHE A 433 -8.43 9.53 -20.22
N ASP A 434 -8.49 8.44 -19.45
CA ASP A 434 -9.40 8.37 -18.30
C ASP A 434 -8.57 8.80 -17.07
N PRO A 435 -8.83 9.97 -16.45
CA PRO A 435 -8.08 10.47 -15.30
C PRO A 435 -8.03 9.50 -14.12
N VAL A 436 -8.87 8.47 -14.15
CA VAL A 436 -8.95 7.38 -13.18
C VAL A 436 -7.93 6.26 -13.47
N MET A 437 -6.88 6.54 -14.25
CA MET A 437 -5.76 5.61 -14.48
C MET A 437 -6.19 4.20 -14.87
N GLY A 438 -6.84 4.07 -16.03
CA GLY A 438 -6.83 2.85 -16.82
C GLY A 438 -7.37 1.60 -16.11
N LEU A 439 -8.70 1.53 -15.96
CA LEU A 439 -9.42 0.27 -15.76
C LEU A 439 -9.86 -0.40 -17.07
N ASN A 440 -9.67 0.28 -18.20
CA ASN A 440 -9.94 -0.30 -19.51
C ASN A 440 -8.71 -0.20 -20.40
N THR A 441 -8.24 -1.39 -20.79
CA THR A 441 -7.37 -1.75 -21.91
C THR A 441 -5.85 -1.87 -21.71
N THR A 442 -5.44 -3.13 -21.95
CA THR A 442 -4.19 -3.65 -22.53
C THR A 442 -3.02 -3.96 -21.61
N THR A 443 -2.60 -5.22 -21.74
CA THR A 443 -1.38 -5.92 -21.30
C THR A 443 -0.08 -5.13 -21.15
N GLN A 444 0.01 -3.89 -21.63
CA GLN A 444 1.14 -3.00 -21.42
C GLN A 444 1.16 -2.43 -19.98
N ASP A 445 -0.01 -2.18 -19.40
CA ASP A 445 -0.17 -1.82 -17.97
C ASP A 445 0.21 -2.98 -17.03
N ALA A 446 0.01 -4.22 -17.50
CA ALA A 446 0.35 -5.41 -16.74
C ALA A 446 1.88 -5.54 -16.51
N ILE A 447 2.68 -5.20 -17.52
CA ILE A 447 4.15 -5.27 -17.43
C ILE A 447 4.67 -4.13 -16.55
N LEU A 448 4.13 -2.91 -16.69
CA LEU A 448 4.50 -1.77 -15.85
C LEU A 448 4.15 -2.02 -14.37
N ASN A 449 2.96 -2.54 -14.09
CA ASN A 449 2.55 -2.90 -12.73
C ASN A 449 3.42 -4.01 -12.13
N PHE A 450 3.84 -4.99 -12.95
CA PHE A 450 4.78 -6.03 -12.53
C PHE A 450 6.16 -5.46 -12.16
N VAL A 451 6.76 -4.68 -13.07
CA VAL A 451 8.09 -4.10 -12.86
C VAL A 451 8.08 -3.18 -11.66
N MET A 452 7.08 -2.30 -11.55
CA MET A 452 7.04 -1.37 -10.43
C MET A 452 6.71 -2.06 -9.10
N GLY A 453 5.90 -3.13 -9.10
CA GLY A 453 5.64 -3.95 -7.91
C GLY A 453 6.88 -4.69 -7.42
N SER A 454 7.67 -5.24 -8.36
CA SER A 454 8.90 -5.95 -8.05
C SER A 454 9.98 -5.07 -7.42
N MET A 455 10.00 -3.77 -7.75
CA MET A 455 10.98 -2.80 -7.23
C MET A 455 10.94 -2.69 -5.70
N PHE A 456 9.76 -2.82 -5.09
CA PHE A 456 9.58 -2.79 -3.64
C PHE A 456 10.20 -4.00 -2.92
N ILE A 457 10.49 -5.08 -3.65
CA ILE A 457 11.16 -6.27 -3.11
C ILE A 457 12.65 -6.23 -3.50
N ILE A 458 12.93 -6.02 -4.79
CA ILE A 458 14.28 -6.10 -5.34
C ILE A 458 15.22 -5.06 -4.73
N LEU A 459 14.80 -3.80 -4.57
CA LEU A 459 15.67 -2.75 -4.05
C LEU A 459 16.07 -2.98 -2.58
N PRO A 460 15.13 -3.23 -1.63
CA PRO A 460 15.50 -3.60 -0.28
C PRO A 460 16.33 -4.89 -0.19
N THR A 461 15.99 -5.91 -0.98
CA THR A 461 16.77 -7.15 -1.00
C THR A 461 18.19 -6.89 -1.48
N PHE A 462 18.37 -6.14 -2.57
CA PHE A 462 19.70 -5.77 -3.06
C PHE A 462 20.53 -5.05 -2.00
N TRP A 463 19.93 -4.10 -1.26
CA TRP A 463 20.59 -3.41 -0.15
C TRP A 463 21.07 -4.38 0.94
N VAL A 464 20.19 -5.26 1.40
CA VAL A 464 20.53 -6.24 2.44
C VAL A 464 21.62 -7.22 1.95
N LEU A 465 21.58 -7.61 0.66
CA LEU A 465 22.61 -8.44 0.04
C LEU A 465 23.96 -7.71 -0.06
N ALA A 466 23.95 -6.44 -0.46
CA ALA A 466 25.15 -5.63 -0.62
C ALA A 466 25.92 -5.45 0.69
N LEU A 467 25.22 -5.40 1.83
CA LEU A 467 25.86 -5.39 3.15
C LEU A 467 26.65 -6.67 3.46
N GLY A 468 26.29 -7.80 2.86
CA GLY A 468 27.07 -9.05 2.94
C GLY A 468 28.42 -8.95 2.20
N TRP A 469 28.50 -8.14 1.14
CA TRP A 469 29.75 -7.91 0.40
C TRP A 469 30.74 -7.02 1.17
N ALA A 470 30.23 -6.19 2.08
CA ALA A 470 31.04 -5.36 2.96
C ALA A 470 31.69 -6.14 4.13
N GLY A 471 31.59 -7.48 4.14
CA GLY A 471 32.28 -8.33 5.12
C GLY A 471 31.54 -8.53 6.44
N VAL A 472 30.29 -8.06 6.55
CA VAL A 472 29.39 -8.49 7.63
C VAL A 472 29.09 -9.97 7.36
N GLN A 473 29.35 -10.86 8.33
CA GLN A 473 29.02 -12.29 8.24
C GLN A 473 27.49 -12.51 8.32
N THR A 474 26.74 -11.91 7.41
CA THR A 474 25.30 -12.11 7.16
C THR A 474 25.05 -13.30 6.23
N GLY A 475 26.07 -14.10 5.90
CA GLY A 475 26.02 -15.23 4.96
C GLY A 475 24.92 -16.27 5.23
N THR A 476 24.46 -16.40 6.47
CA THR A 476 23.33 -17.27 6.87
C THR A 476 21.96 -16.58 6.80
N ILE A 477 21.91 -15.25 6.88
CA ILE A 477 20.68 -14.47 6.62
C ILE A 477 20.38 -14.46 5.11
N LEU A 478 21.44 -14.46 4.29
CA LEU A 478 21.38 -14.61 2.83
C LEU A 478 20.67 -15.90 2.39
N SER A 479 20.97 -17.05 3.02
CA SER A 479 20.26 -18.30 2.75
C SER A 479 18.82 -18.25 3.25
N GLY A 480 18.57 -17.76 4.46
CA GLY A 480 17.21 -17.70 5.04
C GLY A 480 16.26 -16.72 4.31
N LEU A 481 16.76 -15.58 3.84
CA LEU A 481 15.96 -14.60 3.10
C LEU A 481 15.73 -15.03 1.66
N SER A 482 16.73 -15.58 0.97
CA SER A 482 16.56 -16.13 -0.39
C SER A 482 15.63 -17.36 -0.41
N GLU A 483 15.68 -18.17 0.64
CA GLU A 483 14.79 -19.32 0.83
C GLU A 483 13.38 -18.89 1.26
N GLY A 484 13.26 -17.82 2.05
CA GLY A 484 11.99 -17.17 2.41
C GLY A 484 11.31 -16.47 1.22
N THR A 485 12.04 -15.70 0.42
CA THR A 485 11.52 -15.12 -0.84
C THR A 485 11.23 -16.21 -1.85
N GLY A 486 12.04 -17.27 -1.89
CA GLY A 486 11.79 -18.46 -2.69
C GLY A 486 10.52 -19.21 -2.25
N ALA A 487 10.22 -19.25 -0.95
CA ALA A 487 8.99 -19.84 -0.42
C ALA A 487 7.75 -18.98 -0.73
N VAL A 488 7.84 -17.64 -0.67
CA VAL A 488 6.78 -16.72 -1.09
C VAL A 488 6.54 -16.80 -2.61
N GLN A 489 7.61 -16.90 -3.40
CA GLN A 489 7.52 -17.11 -4.85
C GLN A 489 6.95 -18.49 -5.19
N ARG A 490 7.31 -19.54 -4.45
CA ARG A 490 6.70 -20.87 -4.54
C ARG A 490 5.25 -20.90 -4.06
N ALA A 491 4.88 -20.07 -3.08
CA ALA A 491 3.49 -19.93 -2.63
C ALA A 491 2.64 -19.20 -3.68
N GLY A 492 3.18 -18.16 -4.33
CA GLY A 492 2.58 -17.52 -5.50
C GLY A 492 2.46 -18.47 -6.69
N GLN A 493 3.48 -19.30 -6.95
CA GLN A 493 3.42 -20.37 -7.96
C GLN A 493 2.44 -21.47 -7.58
N LYS A 494 2.31 -21.85 -6.29
CA LYS A 494 1.31 -22.82 -5.82
C LYS A 494 -0.12 -22.29 -5.96
N ALA A 495 -0.36 -21.01 -5.70
CA ALA A 495 -1.64 -20.37 -5.97
C ALA A 495 -1.95 -20.37 -7.48
N GLY A 496 -0.97 -20.06 -8.32
CA GLY A 496 -1.07 -20.21 -9.78
C GLY A 496 -1.34 -21.65 -10.23
N ASN A 497 -0.68 -22.65 -9.62
CA ASN A 497 -0.85 -24.06 -9.93
C ASN A 497 -2.18 -24.64 -9.40
N LEU A 498 -2.74 -24.10 -8.33
CA LEU A 498 -4.08 -24.50 -7.85
C LEU A 498 -5.16 -24.05 -8.83
N VAL A 499 -4.98 -22.86 -9.42
CA VAL A 499 -5.81 -22.35 -10.51
C VAL A 499 -5.59 -23.18 -11.79
N GLU A 500 -4.33 -23.50 -12.14
CA GLU A 500 -4.01 -24.37 -13.29
C GLU A 500 -4.57 -25.81 -13.13
N GLY A 501 -4.59 -26.32 -11.90
CA GLY A 501 -5.18 -27.61 -11.54
C GLY A 501 -6.70 -27.64 -11.70
N GLY A 502 -7.38 -26.55 -11.31
CA GLY A 502 -8.81 -26.35 -11.58
C GLY A 502 -9.14 -26.24 -13.07
N VAL A 503 -8.23 -25.64 -13.87
CA VAL A 503 -8.35 -25.56 -15.34
C VAL A 503 -8.19 -26.94 -15.99
N LYS A 504 -7.24 -27.76 -15.55
CA LYS A 504 -7.02 -29.11 -16.09
C LYS A 504 -8.14 -30.11 -15.73
N SER A 505 -8.74 -29.99 -14.54
CA SER A 505 -9.85 -30.89 -14.15
C SER A 505 -11.12 -30.67 -14.99
N VAL A 506 -11.34 -29.45 -15.51
CA VAL A 506 -12.49 -29.13 -16.36
C VAL A 506 -12.20 -29.45 -17.83
N ALA A 507 -10.97 -29.24 -18.31
CA ALA A 507 -10.55 -29.64 -19.66
C ALA A 507 -10.63 -31.17 -19.87
N GLY A 508 -10.40 -31.97 -18.82
CA GLY A 508 -10.61 -33.42 -18.86
C GLY A 508 -12.08 -33.86 -18.85
N GLY A 509 -12.98 -33.03 -18.32
CA GLY A 509 -14.42 -33.32 -18.24
C GLY A 509 -15.18 -33.06 -19.54
N ALA A 510 -14.75 -32.08 -20.34
CA ALA A 510 -15.39 -31.73 -21.61
C ALA A 510 -15.06 -32.68 -22.78
N SER A 511 -14.15 -33.65 -22.59
CA SER A 511 -13.83 -34.70 -23.58
C SER A 511 -14.68 -35.97 -23.42
N LYS A 512 -15.58 -36.02 -22.42
CA LYS A 512 -16.51 -37.14 -22.20
C LYS A 512 -17.91 -36.62 -21.93
N SER A 513 -18.54 -36.05 -22.93
CA SER A 513 -20.00 -35.97 -23.07
C SER A 513 -20.39 -35.94 -24.52
#